data_AF-A0A2D8EW33-F1
#
_entry.id   AF-A0A2D8EW33-F1
#
_cell.length_a   1.000
_cell.length_b   1.000
_cell.length_c   1.000
_cell.angle_alpha   90.00
_cell.angle_beta   90.00
_cell.angle_gamma   90.00
#
_symmetry.space_group_name_H-M   'P 1'
#
loop_
_entity.id
_entity.type
_entity.pdbx_description
1 polymer ?
#
loop_
_entity_poly.entity_id
_entity_poly.type
_entity_poly.pdbx_seq_one_letter_code
_entity_poly.pdbx_strand_id
1 'polypeptide(L)' 'MKTYKISHLISAEFVAEAIVTEDQIDTNTNDLKDYKKPDGKFKFTMLKGSENIIRTTYEENDEKLNDSSKKSTSNK' A
#
# COMPACT_ATOMS: atom_id res chain seq x y z
N MET A 1 4.05 26.72 14.18
CA MET A 1 3.70 25.46 14.86
C MET A 1 4.39 24.34 14.09
N LYS A 2 5.09 23.43 14.76
CA LYS A 2 5.80 22.32 14.09
C LYS A 2 4.80 21.25 13.66
N THR A 3 5.02 20.62 12.50
CA THR A 3 4.27 19.45 12.06
C THR A 3 5.21 18.24 12.04
N TYR A 4 4.65 17.03 12.11
CA TYR A 4 5.41 15.79 12.16
C TYR A 4 4.76 14.75 11.25
N LYS A 5 5.58 13.99 10.54
CA LYS A 5 5.14 12.83 9.78
C LYS A 5 5.44 11.57 10.59
N ILE A 6 4.40 10.79 10.88
CA ILE A 6 4.51 9.49 11.55
C ILE A 6 4.43 8.39 10.50
N SER A 7 5.34 7.43 10.56
CA SER A 7 5.38 6.28 9.66
C SER A 7 5.40 4.98 10.47
N HIS A 8 4.50 4.07 10.14
CA HIS A 8 4.49 2.71 10.70
C HIS A 8 4.93 1.71 9.62
N LEU A 9 5.95 0.92 9.93
CA LEU A 9 6.16 -0.36 9.26
C LEU A 9 5.23 -1.37 9.93
N ILE A 10 4.33 -1.95 9.16
CA ILE A 10 3.32 -2.90 9.66
C ILE A 10 3.42 -4.23 8.93
N SER A 11 3.00 -5.29 9.60
CA SER A 11 2.48 -6.50 8.95
C SER A 11 0.96 -6.52 9.08
N ALA A 12 0.27 -7.13 8.12
CA ALA A 12 -1.17 -7.35 8.19
C ALA A 12 -1.50 -8.64 7.43
N GLU A 13 -2.64 -9.23 7.75
CA GLU A 13 -3.17 -10.38 7.03
C GLU A 13 -4.01 -9.92 5.84
N PHE A 14 -3.85 -10.60 4.72
CA PHE A 14 -4.58 -10.35 3.48
C PHE A 14 -5.20 -11.64 2.98
N VAL A 15 -6.41 -11.53 2.43
CA VAL A 15 -7.02 -12.58 1.62
C VAL A 15 -6.84 -12.22 0.16
N ALA A 16 -6.32 -13.15 -0.63
CA ALA A 16 -6.14 -13.01 -2.07
C ALA A 16 -7.09 -13.96 -2.79
N GLU A 17 -8.02 -13.42 -3.58
CA GLU A 17 -9.07 -14.21 -4.25
C GLU A 17 -9.05 -13.99 -5.76
N ALA A 18 -9.22 -15.06 -6.53
CA ALA A 18 -9.43 -15.01 -7.97
C ALA A 18 -10.64 -15.89 -8.32
N ILE A 19 -11.51 -15.38 -9.20
CA ILE A 19 -12.62 -16.16 -9.76
C ILE A 19 -12.14 -16.68 -11.10
N VAL A 20 -12.13 -18.00 -11.26
CA VAL A 20 -11.59 -18.70 -12.43
C VAL A 20 -12.62 -19.64 -13.02
N THR A 21 -12.48 -19.94 -14.31
CA THR A 21 -13.30 -20.95 -15.00
C THR A 21 -12.65 -22.34 -14.89
N GLU A 22 -13.42 -23.40 -15.17
CA GLU A 22 -12.95 -24.79 -15.00
C GLU A 22 -11.75 -25.13 -15.90
N ASP A 23 -11.62 -24.49 -17.08
CA ASP A 23 -10.47 -24.68 -17.98
C ASP A 23 -9.16 -24.07 -17.46
N GLN A 24 -9.26 -23.13 -16.52
CA GLN A 24 -8.12 -22.39 -15.97
C GLN A 24 -7.41 -23.12 -14.82
N ILE A 25 -8.03 -24.15 -14.27
CA ILE A 25 -7.46 -25.05 -13.26
C ILE A 25 -7.70 -26.49 -13.70
N ASP A 26 -7.16 -27.47 -12.98
CA ASP A 26 -7.54 -28.88 -13.13
C ASP A 26 -8.02 -29.39 -11.78
N THR A 27 -9.35 -29.54 -11.65
CA THR A 27 -10.00 -29.98 -10.42
C THR A 27 -9.82 -31.47 -10.16
N ASN A 28 -9.52 -32.28 -11.18
CA ASN A 28 -9.31 -33.73 -11.03
C ASN A 28 -7.94 -34.02 -10.40
N THR A 29 -6.93 -33.20 -10.73
CA THR A 29 -5.57 -33.32 -10.20
C THR A 29 -5.25 -32.29 -9.11
N ASN A 30 -6.19 -31.39 -8.80
CA ASN A 30 -6.00 -30.23 -7.92
C ASN A 30 -4.83 -29.32 -8.37
N ASP A 31 -4.61 -29.21 -9.68
CA ASP A 31 -3.61 -28.32 -10.25
C ASP A 31 -4.18 -26.91 -10.47
N LEU A 32 -3.76 -25.96 -9.65
CA LEU A 32 -4.16 -24.55 -9.77
C LEU A 32 -3.48 -23.82 -10.95
N LYS A 33 -2.59 -24.47 -11.71
CA LYS A 33 -1.83 -23.90 -12.84
C LYS A 33 -1.16 -22.57 -12.45
N ASP A 34 -1.46 -21.49 -13.16
CA ASP A 34 -0.94 -20.15 -12.91
C ASP A 34 -1.39 -19.55 -11.56
N TYR A 35 -2.43 -20.09 -10.94
CA TYR A 35 -3.02 -19.58 -9.69
C TYR A 35 -2.39 -20.17 -8.43
N LYS A 36 -1.27 -20.91 -8.54
CA LYS A 36 -0.52 -21.44 -7.38
C LYS A 36 0.11 -20.36 -6.49
N LYS A 37 0.33 -19.16 -7.03
CA LYS A 37 0.91 -18.04 -6.32
C LYS A 37 0.08 -16.78 -6.54
N PRO A 38 -0.31 -16.05 -5.48
CA PRO A 38 -0.96 -14.76 -5.63
C PRO A 38 -0.10 -13.79 -6.45
N ASP A 39 -0.70 -13.19 -7.46
CA ASP A 39 -0.12 -12.19 -8.34
C ASP A 39 -1.18 -11.13 -8.71
N GLY A 40 -0.94 -10.34 -9.76
CA GLY A 40 -1.88 -9.31 -10.22
C GLY A 40 -3.25 -9.81 -10.68
N LYS A 41 -3.45 -11.13 -10.84
CA LYS A 41 -4.75 -11.74 -11.16
C LYS A 41 -5.67 -11.84 -9.93
N PHE A 42 -5.12 -11.73 -8.72
CA PHE A 42 -5.86 -11.85 -7.47
C PHE A 42 -6.32 -10.47 -6.97
N LYS A 43 -7.51 -10.43 -6.38
CA LYS A 43 -7.98 -9.30 -5.59
C LYS A 43 -7.52 -9.47 -4.15
N PHE A 44 -6.78 -8.50 -3.64
CA PHE A 44 -6.28 -8.51 -2.27
C PHE A 44 -7.18 -7.66 -1.37
N THR A 45 -7.69 -8.27 -0.31
CA THR A 45 -8.46 -7.60 0.73
C THR A 45 -7.72 -7.72 2.05
N MET A 46 -7.36 -6.58 2.66
CA MET A 46 -6.77 -6.57 4.00
C MET A 46 -7.82 -6.92 5.06
N LEU A 47 -7.48 -7.80 5.99
CA LEU A 47 -8.32 -8.09 7.14
C LEU A 47 -8.15 -6.97 8.18
N LYS A 48 -9.21 -6.19 8.43
CA LYS A 48 -9.19 -5.11 9.41
C LYS A 48 -8.95 -5.66 10.82
N GLY A 49 -8.07 -5.02 11.57
CA GLY A 49 -7.67 -5.44 12.92
C GLY A 49 -6.54 -6.46 12.93
N SER A 50 -6.06 -6.92 11.77
CA SER A 50 -4.87 -7.79 11.67
C SER A 50 -3.57 -7.00 11.62
N GLU A 51 -3.65 -5.67 11.48
CA GLU A 51 -2.48 -4.81 11.47
C GLU A 51 -1.66 -4.93 12.77
N ASN A 52 -0.38 -5.23 12.61
CA ASN A 52 0.59 -5.29 13.69
C ASN A 52 1.75 -4.35 13.36
N ILE A 53 2.05 -3.44 14.29
CA ILE A 53 3.12 -2.47 14.15
C ILE A 53 4.46 -3.13 14.47
N ILE A 54 5.33 -3.21 13.48
CA ILE A 54 6.70 -3.70 13.63
C ILE A 54 7.61 -2.58 14.09
N ARG A 55 7.47 -1.39 13.48
CA ARG A 55 8.29 -0.21 13.82
C ARG A 55 7.51 1.07 13.61
N THR A 56 7.67 2.01 14.53
CA THR A 56 7.18 3.38 14.40
C THR A 56 8.35 4.34 14.31
N THR A 57 8.30 5.26 13.35
CA THR A 57 9.23 6.39 13.26
C THR A 57 8.44 7.69 13.10
N TYR A 58 9.05 8.80 13.51
CA TYR A 58 8.52 10.13 13.24
C TYR A 58 9.66 11.05 12.81
N GLU A 59 9.34 11.99 11.92
CA GLU A 59 10.25 13.04 11.47
C GLU A 59 9.53 14.40 11.52
N GLU A 60 10.25 15.47 11.88
CA GLU A 60 9.71 16.83 11.78
C GLU A 60 9.44 17.11 10.30
N ASN A 61 8.19 17.46 10.00
CA ASN A 61 7.76 17.71 8.62
C ASN A 61 7.93 19.20 8.36
N ASP A 62 9.09 19.59 7.81
CA ASP A 62 9.28 20.93 7.27
C ASP A 62 8.55 21.03 5.91
N GLU A 63 7.22 20.90 5.93
CA GLU A 63 6.39 21.51 4.91
C GLU A 63 6.58 23.03 5.06
N LYS A 64 7.67 23.55 4.49
CA LYS A 64 7.69 24.95 4.10
C LYS A 64 6.43 25.14 3.29
N LEU A 65 5.46 25.86 3.88
CA LEU A 65 4.37 26.49 3.16
C LEU A 65 5.01 27.06 1.89
N ASN A 66 4.79 26.39 0.76
CA ASN A 66 5.11 26.94 -0.55
C ASN A 66 4.09 28.04 -0.78
N ASP A 67 4.23 29.14 -0.02
CA ASP A 67 3.69 30.42 -0.40
C ASP A 67 4.46 30.81 -1.65
N SER A 68 3.86 30.41 -2.77
CA SER A 68 4.18 30.76 -4.14
C SER A 68 4.09 32.27 -4.40
N SER A 69 3.99 33.11 -3.36
CA SER A 69 4.24 34.54 -3.44
C SER A 69 5.74 34.86 -3.53
N LYS A 70 6.44 34.26 -4.52
CA LYS A 70 7.60 34.92 -5.14
C LYS A 70 7.06 36.11 -5.93
N LYS A 71 6.64 37.16 -5.21
CA LYS A 71 6.56 38.49 -5.79
C LYS A 71 8.00 38.93 -6.01
N SER A 72 8.53 38.66 -7.19
CA SER A 72 9.80 39.22 -7.66
C SER A 72 9.68 40.74 -7.68
N THR A 73 9.97 41.41 -6.58
CA THR A 73 10.37 42.82 -6.62
C THR A 73 11.80 42.86 -7.11
N SER A 74 11.95 42.79 -8.44
CA SER A 74 13.14 43.25 -9.14
C SER A 74 13.20 44.77 -8.94
N ASN A 75 13.95 45.22 -7.93
CA ASN A 75 14.32 46.62 -7.83
C ASN A 75 15.20 46.95 -9.04
N LYS A 76 14.77 47.94 -9.83
CA LYS A 76 15.52 48.53 -10.95
C LYS A 76 16.25 49.77 -10.45
#